data_AF-A0A966CVU9-F1
#
_entry.id   AF-A0A966CVU9-F1
#
_cell.length_a   1.000
_cell.length_b   1.000
_cell.length_c   1.000
_cell.angle_alpha   90.00
_cell.angle_beta   90.00
_cell.angle_gamma   90.00
#
_symmetry.space_group_name_H-M   'P 1'
#
loop_
_entity.id
_entity.type
_entity.pdbx_description
1 polymer ?
#
loop_
_entity_poly.entity_id
_entity_poly.type
_entity_poly.pdbx_seq_one_letter_code
_entity_poly.pdbx_strand_id
1 'polypeptide(L)'
;MTGEELVAFARSKLGVPYVYGMKGALMTQANFNFLQKKYGKKIVWDSDEKKVGKVCVDCSGLISWATGVVLGSAQLFDKAVKKELISTIKNAPVGALVWMKGHVGIYTGMKGNVPFYIAADGSAFGVREVPLSKNKFTHWLLMDFISYETEEDEMVEKGKVVIDDKEVSVDLIYKNGTNYVKLRDLGEALGYKVSSKGKIPILEKE
;
A
#
# COMPACT_ATOMS: atom_id res chain seq x y z
N MET A 1 -3.92 8.73 10.09
CA MET A 1 -4.17 7.37 9.60
C MET A 1 -2.90 6.88 8.94
N THR A 2 -2.46 5.64 9.23
CA THR A 2 -1.33 5.00 8.54
C THR A 2 -1.77 4.32 7.25
N GLY A 3 -0.80 3.93 6.41
CA GLY A 3 -1.07 3.14 5.20
C GLY A 3 -1.72 1.79 5.50
N GLU A 4 -1.33 1.15 6.59
CA GLU A 4 -1.83 -0.13 7.08
C GLU A 4 -3.28 0.00 7.55
N GLU A 5 -3.60 1.07 8.29
CA GLU A 5 -4.96 1.40 8.71
C GLU A 5 -5.87 1.66 7.50
N LEU A 6 -5.37 2.35 6.47
CA LEU A 6 -6.09 2.58 5.23
C LEU A 6 -6.38 1.25 4.50
N VAL A 7 -5.40 0.35 4.43
CA VAL A 7 -5.58 -0.98 3.84
C VAL A 7 -6.56 -1.83 4.64
N ALA A 8 -6.46 -1.82 5.97
CA ALA A 8 -7.38 -2.53 6.86
C ALA A 8 -8.82 -2.02 6.69
N PHE A 9 -9.00 -0.70 6.64
CA PHE A 9 -10.28 -0.09 6.35
C PHE A 9 -10.82 -0.56 4.99
N ALA A 10 -10.02 -0.49 3.92
CA ALA A 10 -10.43 -0.88 2.59
C ALA A 10 -10.82 -2.38 2.51
N ARG A 11 -10.07 -3.25 3.19
CA ARG A 11 -10.42 -4.69 3.35
C ARG A 11 -11.76 -4.89 4.05
N SER A 12 -12.09 -4.07 5.06
CA SER A 12 -13.40 -4.11 5.71
C SER A 12 -14.57 -3.74 4.78
N LYS A 13 -14.29 -3.14 3.62
CA LYS A 13 -15.29 -2.71 2.62
C LYS A 13 -15.36 -3.63 1.41
N LEU A 14 -14.67 -4.77 1.38
CA LEU A 14 -14.77 -5.71 0.26
C LEU A 14 -16.23 -6.08 -0.01
N GLY A 15 -16.62 -6.06 -1.28
CA GLY A 15 -17.99 -6.33 -1.73
C GLY A 15 -18.94 -5.13 -1.65
N VAL A 16 -18.56 -4.00 -1.06
CA VAL A 16 -19.38 -2.78 -1.08
C VAL A 16 -19.60 -2.35 -2.54
N PRO A 17 -20.87 -2.15 -2.98
CA PRO A 17 -21.17 -1.79 -4.37
C PRO A 17 -20.56 -0.46 -4.81
N TYR A 18 -20.12 -0.43 -6.06
CA TYR A 18 -19.66 0.81 -6.68
C TYR A 18 -20.82 1.59 -7.30
N VAL A 19 -20.88 2.90 -7.07
CA VAL A 19 -21.67 3.85 -7.86
C VAL A 19 -20.89 5.16 -7.99
N TYR A 20 -20.75 5.68 -9.21
CA TYR A 20 -19.95 6.87 -9.48
C TYR A 20 -20.46 8.09 -8.71
N GLY A 21 -19.56 8.78 -8.00
CA GLY A 21 -19.86 9.96 -7.19
C GLY A 21 -20.15 9.66 -5.72
N MET A 22 -20.42 8.40 -5.35
CA MET A 22 -20.70 8.01 -3.96
C MET A 22 -19.43 7.97 -3.10
N LYS A 23 -19.57 8.26 -1.81
CA LYS A 23 -18.44 8.41 -0.86
C LYS A 23 -18.67 7.64 0.44
N GLY A 24 -19.07 6.37 0.33
CA GLY A 24 -19.24 5.53 1.50
C GLY A 24 -20.50 5.87 2.29
N ALA A 25 -21.62 6.04 1.59
CA ALA A 25 -22.89 6.43 2.20
C ALA A 25 -24.03 5.56 1.66
N LEU A 26 -25.12 5.49 2.43
CA LEU A 26 -26.35 4.84 1.99
C LEU A 26 -26.87 5.55 0.72
N MET A 27 -27.01 4.81 -0.38
CA MET A 27 -27.59 5.37 -1.59
C MET A 27 -29.11 5.42 -1.47
N THR A 28 -29.68 6.61 -1.46
CA THR A 28 -31.13 6.83 -1.54
C THR A 28 -31.57 6.98 -3.00
N GLN A 29 -32.87 6.84 -3.25
CA GLN A 29 -33.43 7.10 -4.58
C GLN A 29 -33.15 8.53 -5.05
N ALA A 30 -33.27 9.51 -4.15
CA ALA A 30 -32.97 10.91 -4.45
C ALA A 30 -31.50 11.11 -4.85
N ASN A 31 -30.57 10.47 -4.14
CA ASN A 31 -29.14 10.55 -4.45
C ASN A 31 -28.82 9.86 -5.78
N PHE A 32 -29.42 8.70 -6.06
CA PHE A 32 -29.27 8.03 -7.36
C PHE A 32 -29.76 8.92 -8.51
N ASN A 33 -30.98 9.45 -8.42
CA ASN A 33 -31.56 10.34 -9.43
C ASN A 33 -30.68 11.60 -9.65
N PHE A 34 -30.17 12.17 -8.56
CA PHE A 34 -29.25 13.31 -8.61
C PHE A 34 -27.95 12.97 -9.34
N LEU A 35 -27.30 11.86 -8.97
CA LEU A 35 -26.05 11.43 -9.58
C LEU A 35 -26.23 11.11 -11.07
N GLN A 36 -27.31 10.42 -11.43
CA GLN A 36 -27.61 10.09 -12.82
C GLN A 36 -27.93 11.34 -13.65
N LYS A 37 -28.66 12.32 -13.10
CA LYS A 37 -28.89 13.61 -13.76
C LYS A 37 -27.59 14.39 -13.96
N LYS A 38 -26.69 14.36 -12.97
CA LYS A 38 -25.44 15.12 -12.99
C LYS A 38 -24.39 14.54 -13.94
N TYR A 39 -24.22 13.21 -13.95
CA TYR A 39 -23.14 12.55 -14.70
C TYR A 39 -23.64 11.79 -15.94
N GLY A 40 -24.94 11.62 -16.08
CA GLY A 40 -25.57 10.94 -17.20
C GLY A 40 -25.56 9.41 -17.09
N LYS A 41 -26.45 8.79 -17.87
CA LYS A 41 -26.66 7.34 -17.92
C LYS A 41 -25.49 6.51 -18.44
N LYS A 42 -24.42 7.14 -18.93
CA LYS A 42 -23.20 6.44 -19.37
C LYS A 42 -22.18 6.24 -18.23
N ILE A 43 -22.34 6.98 -17.14
CA ILE A 43 -21.47 6.97 -15.97
C ILE A 43 -22.18 6.38 -14.75
N VAL A 44 -23.45 6.73 -14.55
CA VAL A 44 -24.34 6.16 -13.53
C VAL A 44 -25.42 5.38 -14.26
N TRP A 45 -25.26 4.07 -14.36
CA TRP A 45 -26.10 3.23 -15.20
C TRP A 45 -27.49 3.03 -14.59
N ASP A 46 -28.51 2.79 -15.41
CA ASP A 46 -29.86 2.45 -14.91
C ASP A 46 -29.81 1.20 -13.99
N SER A 47 -28.90 0.26 -14.27
CA SER A 47 -28.69 -0.92 -13.44
C SER A 47 -28.10 -0.62 -12.06
N ASP A 48 -27.61 0.60 -11.80
CA ASP A 48 -27.14 1.02 -10.48
C ASP A 48 -28.30 1.30 -9.51
N GLU A 49 -29.51 1.58 -10.02
CA GLU A 49 -30.70 1.83 -9.19
C GLU A 49 -31.00 0.68 -8.22
N LYS A 50 -30.72 -0.57 -8.62
CA LYS A 50 -30.86 -1.77 -7.76
C LYS A 50 -29.96 -1.76 -6.51
N LYS A 51 -29.03 -0.81 -6.42
CA LYS A 51 -28.13 -0.62 -5.27
C LYS A 51 -28.68 0.43 -4.29
N VAL A 52 -29.83 1.06 -4.57
CA VAL A 52 -30.55 1.91 -3.61
C VAL A 52 -30.83 1.09 -2.34
N GLY A 53 -30.68 1.72 -1.18
CA GLY A 53 -30.75 1.07 0.12
C GLY A 53 -29.48 0.35 0.54
N LYS A 54 -28.40 0.39 -0.26
CA LYS A 54 -27.08 -0.14 0.11
C LYS A 54 -26.08 1.00 0.28
N VAL A 55 -25.09 0.79 1.14
CA VAL A 55 -23.93 1.67 1.19
C VAL A 55 -23.16 1.52 -0.13
N CYS A 56 -22.89 2.62 -0.81
CA CYS A 56 -22.20 2.64 -2.10
C CYS A 56 -21.00 3.59 -2.05
N VAL A 57 -20.03 3.36 -2.94
CA VAL A 57 -18.78 4.14 -2.98
C VAL A 57 -18.18 4.20 -4.39
N ASP A 58 -17.46 5.26 -4.74
CA ASP A 58 -16.60 5.29 -5.94
C ASP A 58 -15.11 5.10 -5.57
N CYS A 59 -14.22 5.06 -6.57
CA CYS A 59 -12.81 4.77 -6.34
C CYS A 59 -12.15 5.78 -5.39
N SER A 60 -12.30 7.07 -5.67
CA SER A 60 -11.82 8.15 -4.80
C SER A 60 -12.62 8.30 -3.51
N GLY A 61 -13.89 7.92 -3.54
CA GLY A 61 -14.80 7.92 -2.41
C GLY A 61 -14.40 6.90 -1.35
N LEU A 62 -13.75 5.79 -1.73
CA LEU A 62 -13.21 4.83 -0.77
C LEU A 62 -12.09 5.45 0.05
N ILE A 63 -11.20 6.22 -0.59
CA ILE A 63 -10.14 6.99 0.09
C ILE A 63 -10.77 8.06 0.98
N SER A 64 -11.72 8.82 0.43
CA SER A 64 -12.43 9.88 1.17
C SER A 64 -13.15 9.34 2.40
N TRP A 65 -13.73 8.15 2.32
CA TRP A 65 -14.44 7.50 3.42
C TRP A 65 -13.48 7.08 4.54
N ALA A 66 -12.28 6.62 4.19
CA ALA A 66 -11.27 6.23 5.17
C ALA A 66 -10.64 7.45 5.86
N THR A 67 -10.28 8.47 5.08
CA THR A 67 -9.42 9.57 5.56
C THR A 67 -10.18 10.83 5.97
N GLY A 68 -11.46 10.95 5.58
CA GLY A 68 -12.23 12.19 5.71
C GLY A 68 -11.84 13.28 4.70
N VAL A 69 -10.85 13.04 3.84
CA VAL A 69 -10.35 14.01 2.86
C VAL A 69 -11.06 13.81 1.51
N VAL A 70 -11.90 14.78 1.12
CA VAL A 70 -12.70 14.70 -0.10
C VAL A 70 -11.92 15.20 -1.31
N LEU A 71 -11.32 14.27 -2.06
CA LEU A 71 -10.60 14.55 -3.31
C LEU A 71 -10.99 13.53 -4.37
N GLY A 72 -11.21 13.98 -5.61
CA GLY A 72 -11.38 13.10 -6.76
C GLY A 72 -10.04 12.51 -7.23
N SER A 73 -10.09 11.44 -8.04
CA SER A 73 -8.90 10.76 -8.57
C SER A 73 -7.88 11.72 -9.22
N ALA A 74 -8.31 12.69 -10.03
CA ALA A 74 -7.41 13.67 -10.63
C ALA A 74 -6.77 14.60 -9.58
N GLN A 75 -7.54 15.05 -8.59
CA GLN A 75 -7.03 15.92 -7.52
C GLN A 75 -6.06 15.19 -6.59
N LEU A 76 -6.29 13.90 -6.34
CA LEU A 76 -5.34 13.04 -5.60
C LEU A 76 -4.01 12.97 -6.34
N PHE A 77 -4.03 12.78 -7.66
CA PHE A 77 -2.82 12.83 -8.46
C PHE A 77 -2.16 14.20 -8.35
N ASP A 78 -2.87 15.30 -8.61
CA ASP A 78 -2.28 16.64 -8.62
C ASP A 78 -1.63 17.00 -7.28
N LYS A 79 -2.30 16.68 -6.17
CA LYS A 79 -1.86 17.00 -4.80
C LYS A 79 -0.87 16.01 -4.17
N ALA A 80 -0.57 14.89 -4.82
CA ALA A 80 0.36 13.91 -4.26
C ALA A 80 1.74 14.55 -4.02
N VAL A 81 2.28 14.36 -2.81
CA VAL A 81 3.61 14.85 -2.42
C VAL A 81 4.73 14.07 -3.10
N LYS A 82 4.45 12.81 -3.48
CA LYS A 82 5.34 11.98 -4.29
C LYS A 82 4.54 11.27 -5.38
N LYS A 83 5.10 11.23 -6.59
CA LYS A 83 4.54 10.61 -7.79
C LYS A 83 5.63 9.78 -8.43
N GLU A 84 5.44 8.48 -8.52
CA GLU A 84 6.45 7.56 -9.04
C GLU A 84 5.82 6.62 -10.06
N LEU A 85 6.63 6.14 -11.00
CA LEU A 85 6.16 5.23 -12.04
C LEU A 85 5.71 3.90 -11.43
N ILE A 86 4.61 3.34 -11.94
CA ILE A 86 4.09 2.03 -11.47
C ILE A 86 5.10 0.89 -11.61
N SER A 87 6.06 1.01 -12.55
CA SER A 87 7.16 0.04 -12.74
C SER A 87 8.06 -0.08 -11.50
N THR A 88 8.03 0.92 -10.61
CA THR A 88 8.79 0.94 -9.36
C THR A 88 7.96 0.52 -8.14
N ILE A 89 6.77 -0.09 -8.34
CA ILE A 89 5.83 -0.44 -7.25
C ILE A 89 6.45 -1.26 -6.10
N LYS A 90 7.51 -2.03 -6.38
CA LYS A 90 8.27 -2.76 -5.35
C LYS A 90 8.86 -1.86 -4.25
N ASN A 91 9.05 -0.57 -4.53
CA ASN A 91 9.57 0.42 -3.59
C ASN A 91 8.44 1.23 -2.91
N ALA A 92 7.17 0.98 -3.25
CA ALA A 92 6.05 1.71 -2.69
C ALA A 92 5.70 1.14 -1.30
N PRO A 93 5.48 1.99 -0.29
CA PRO A 93 5.00 1.52 1.02
C PRO A 93 3.55 1.02 0.92
N VAL A 94 3.17 0.14 1.83
CA VAL A 94 1.76 -0.30 1.97
C VAL A 94 0.87 0.92 2.20
N GLY A 95 -0.30 0.93 1.57
CA GLY A 95 -1.22 2.07 1.61
C GLY A 95 -0.92 3.20 0.63
N ALA A 96 0.20 3.15 -0.11
CA ALA A 96 0.42 4.06 -1.23
C ALA A 96 -0.76 3.98 -2.22
N LEU A 97 -1.18 5.11 -2.79
CA LEU A 97 -2.27 5.09 -3.76
C LEU A 97 -1.73 4.67 -5.12
N VAL A 98 -2.41 3.77 -5.82
CA VAL A 98 -2.10 3.42 -7.22
C VAL A 98 -3.06 4.14 -8.13
N TRP A 99 -2.55 4.72 -9.22
CA TRP A 99 -3.30 5.70 -10.00
C TRP A 99 -3.12 5.54 -11.51
N MET A 100 -4.20 5.75 -12.25
CA MET A 100 -4.21 6.03 -13.69
C MET A 100 -5.28 7.08 -13.96
N LYS A 101 -5.26 7.71 -15.14
CA LYS A 101 -6.25 8.72 -15.50
C LYS A 101 -7.68 8.18 -15.30
N GLY A 102 -8.40 8.80 -14.36
CA GLY A 102 -9.79 8.47 -14.04
C GLY A 102 -9.99 7.38 -12.99
N HIS A 103 -8.93 6.79 -12.42
CA HIS A 103 -9.04 5.72 -11.44
C HIS A 103 -7.97 5.78 -10.35
N VAL A 104 -8.31 5.31 -9.15
CA VAL A 104 -7.39 5.23 -8.01
C VAL A 104 -7.69 4.00 -7.17
N GLY A 105 -6.66 3.39 -6.61
CA GLY A 105 -6.72 2.30 -5.65
C GLY A 105 -5.68 2.46 -4.55
N ILE A 106 -5.62 1.48 -3.66
CA ILE A 106 -4.70 1.42 -2.52
C ILE A 106 -3.82 0.20 -2.70
N TYR A 107 -2.50 0.39 -2.75
CA TYR A 107 -1.54 -0.70 -2.78
C TYR A 107 -1.57 -1.47 -1.45
N THR A 108 -1.71 -2.80 -1.51
CA THR A 108 -1.83 -3.65 -0.31
C THR A 108 -0.61 -4.52 -0.04
N GLY A 109 0.50 -4.25 -0.72
CA GLY A 109 1.74 -5.01 -0.60
C GLY A 109 1.88 -6.15 -1.60
N MET A 110 2.94 -6.92 -1.40
CA MET A 110 3.29 -8.09 -2.21
C MET A 110 2.71 -9.37 -1.60
N LYS A 111 2.14 -10.25 -2.43
CA LYS A 111 1.83 -11.65 -2.06
C LYS A 111 2.73 -12.56 -2.91
N GLY A 112 3.81 -13.06 -2.31
CA GLY A 112 4.93 -13.61 -3.06
C GLY A 112 5.55 -12.52 -3.95
N ASN A 113 5.69 -12.77 -5.24
CA ASN A 113 6.22 -11.78 -6.20
C ASN A 113 5.13 -11.01 -6.95
N VAL A 114 3.88 -11.02 -6.47
CA VAL A 114 2.75 -10.36 -7.13
C VAL A 114 2.28 -9.16 -6.31
N PRO A 115 2.29 -7.93 -6.85
CA PRO A 115 1.73 -6.76 -6.18
C PRO A 115 0.19 -6.78 -6.23
N PHE A 116 -0.46 -6.40 -5.14
CA PHE A 116 -1.92 -6.32 -5.03
C PHE A 116 -2.40 -4.90 -4.74
N TYR A 117 -3.66 -4.63 -5.08
CA TYR A 117 -4.34 -3.39 -4.69
C TYR A 117 -5.79 -3.66 -4.31
N ILE A 118 -6.37 -2.73 -3.56
CA ILE A 118 -7.81 -2.62 -3.32
C ILE A 118 -8.35 -1.35 -3.94
N ALA A 119 -9.47 -1.44 -4.65
CA ALA A 119 -10.20 -0.28 -5.12
C ALA A 119 -11.69 -0.61 -5.29
N ALA A 120 -12.51 0.44 -5.37
CA ALA A 120 -13.86 0.34 -5.89
C ALA A 120 -13.78 0.38 -7.44
N ASP A 121 -13.74 -0.79 -8.07
CA ASP A 121 -13.38 -0.98 -9.48
C ASP A 121 -14.58 -0.90 -10.44
N GLY A 122 -15.42 0.11 -10.28
CA GLY A 122 -16.56 0.31 -11.16
C GLY A 122 -17.77 -0.59 -10.84
N SER A 123 -18.90 -0.25 -11.47
CA SER A 123 -20.24 -0.72 -11.10
C SER A 123 -20.39 -2.26 -11.10
N ALA A 124 -19.69 -2.96 -11.99
CA ALA A 124 -19.75 -4.41 -12.11
C ALA A 124 -19.05 -5.18 -10.98
N PHE A 125 -18.09 -4.55 -10.28
CA PHE A 125 -17.23 -5.23 -9.33
C PHE A 125 -17.39 -4.75 -7.89
N GLY A 126 -17.61 -3.46 -7.67
CA GLY A 126 -17.55 -2.90 -6.31
C GLY A 126 -16.14 -2.86 -5.76
N VAL A 127 -16.01 -2.84 -4.43
CA VAL A 127 -14.71 -2.90 -3.74
C VAL A 127 -14.15 -4.32 -3.81
N ARG A 128 -12.94 -4.48 -4.35
CA ARG A 128 -12.24 -5.77 -4.44
C ARG A 128 -10.73 -5.63 -4.22
N GLU A 129 -10.10 -6.70 -3.76
CA GLU A 129 -8.64 -6.85 -3.70
C GLU A 129 -8.18 -7.78 -4.82
N VAL A 130 -7.35 -7.30 -5.73
CA VAL A 130 -6.90 -8.08 -6.90
C VAL A 130 -5.43 -7.77 -7.25
N PRO A 131 -4.75 -8.64 -8.03
CA PRO A 131 -3.42 -8.33 -8.53
C PRO A 131 -3.41 -7.02 -9.32
N LEU A 132 -2.32 -6.25 -9.20
CA LEU A 132 -2.15 -4.96 -9.86
C LEU A 132 -2.26 -5.05 -11.39
N SER A 133 -1.91 -6.21 -11.96
CA SER A 133 -2.09 -6.54 -13.38
C SER A 133 -3.54 -6.57 -13.88
N LYS A 134 -4.54 -6.54 -12.98
CA LYS A 134 -5.96 -6.40 -13.34
C LYS A 134 -6.35 -4.97 -13.71
N ASN A 135 -5.44 -4.01 -13.58
CA ASN A 135 -5.63 -2.64 -14.03
C ASN A 135 -4.39 -2.13 -14.77
N LYS A 136 -4.51 -0.92 -15.34
CA LYS A 136 -3.42 -0.25 -16.07
C LYS A 136 -2.95 0.99 -15.33
N PHE A 137 -2.77 0.87 -14.01
CA PHE A 137 -2.17 1.93 -13.20
C PHE A 137 -0.84 2.38 -13.81
N THR A 138 -0.57 3.67 -13.79
CA THR A 138 0.62 4.28 -14.38
C THR A 138 1.56 4.84 -13.32
N HIS A 139 1.03 5.19 -12.15
CA HIS A 139 1.80 5.74 -11.05
C HIS A 139 1.37 5.14 -9.71
N TRP A 140 2.26 5.23 -8.73
CA TRP A 140 1.89 5.21 -7.32
C TRP A 140 2.19 6.57 -6.68
N LEU A 141 1.42 6.90 -5.65
CA LEU A 141 1.34 8.22 -5.04
C LEU A 141 1.44 8.13 -3.53
N LEU A 142 2.13 9.10 -2.93
CA LEU A 142 2.06 9.37 -1.49
C LEU A 142 1.28 10.66 -1.24
N MET A 143 0.46 10.64 -0.19
CA MET A 143 -0.34 11.79 0.25
C MET A 143 0.17 12.27 1.60
N ASP A 144 0.15 13.58 1.84
CA ASP A 144 0.55 14.21 3.11
C ASP A 144 -0.35 13.83 4.30
N PHE A 145 -1.61 13.47 4.03
CA PHE A 145 -2.57 13.05 5.06
C PHE A 145 -2.54 11.55 5.39
N ILE A 146 -1.61 10.78 4.82
CA ILE A 146 -1.39 9.36 5.15
C ILE A 146 0.04 9.22 5.67
N SER A 147 0.19 8.58 6.83
CA SER A 147 1.51 8.22 7.37
C SER A 147 1.96 6.91 6.75
N TYR A 148 3.15 6.89 6.15
CA TYR A 148 3.71 5.69 5.54
C TYR A 148 4.90 5.22 6.38
N GLU A 149 4.86 3.99 6.83
CA GLU A 149 6.06 3.32 7.31
C GLU A 149 6.89 2.97 6.08
N THR A 150 7.95 3.74 5.84
CA THR A 150 8.99 3.29 4.93
C THR A 150 9.77 2.24 5.68
N GLU A 151 9.62 0.97 5.29
CA GLU A 151 10.71 0.02 5.49
C GLU A 151 11.92 0.69 4.83
N GLU A 152 12.82 1.26 5.63
CA GLU A 152 14.17 1.54 5.14
C GLU A 152 14.62 0.21 4.54
N ASP A 153 14.93 0.23 3.23
CA ASP A 153 15.48 -0.93 2.53
C ASP A 153 16.45 -1.62 3.49
N GLU A 154 16.45 -2.96 3.58
CA GLU A 154 17.48 -3.70 4.33
C GLU A 154 18.86 -3.32 3.75
N MET A 155 19.41 -2.19 4.19
CA MET A 155 20.68 -1.66 3.78
C MET A 155 21.69 -2.30 4.71
N VAL A 156 22.60 -3.06 4.12
CA VAL A 156 23.81 -3.45 4.81
C VAL A 156 24.61 -2.17 5.04
N GLU A 157 24.50 -1.61 6.24
CA GLU A 157 25.24 -0.42 6.63
C GLU A 157 26.48 -0.81 7.42
N LYS A 158 27.58 -0.05 7.24
CA LYS A 158 28.75 -0.20 8.10
C LYS A 158 28.46 0.48 9.43
N GLY A 159 28.30 -0.33 10.47
CA GLY A 159 28.16 0.13 11.84
C GLY A 159 29.30 -0.34 12.74
N LYS A 160 29.12 -0.14 14.03
CA LYS A 160 30.08 -0.54 15.07
C LYS A 160 29.39 -1.39 16.12
N VAL A 161 30.10 -2.41 16.60
CA VAL A 161 29.76 -3.17 17.80
C VAL A 161 30.90 -2.99 18.80
N VAL A 162 30.60 -2.89 20.08
CA VAL A 162 31.59 -2.84 21.15
C VAL A 162 31.75 -4.25 21.74
N ILE A 163 32.96 -4.78 21.69
CA ILE A 163 33.34 -6.10 22.22
C ILE A 163 34.54 -5.87 23.13
N ASP A 164 34.42 -6.23 24.42
CA ASP A 164 35.48 -6.04 25.42
C ASP A 164 36.07 -4.61 25.41
N ASP A 165 35.19 -3.61 25.42
CA ASP A 165 35.51 -2.18 25.34
C ASP A 165 36.23 -1.72 24.06
N LYS A 166 36.26 -2.55 23.02
CA LYS A 166 36.82 -2.22 21.70
C LYS A 166 35.71 -2.09 20.65
N GLU A 167 35.75 -0.99 19.90
CA GLU A 167 34.88 -0.80 18.75
C GLU A 167 35.36 -1.63 17.55
N VAL A 168 34.47 -2.44 17.00
CA VAL A 168 34.71 -3.25 15.79
C VAL A 168 33.73 -2.84 14.71
N SER A 169 34.23 -2.58 13.50
CA SER A 169 33.40 -2.29 12.33
C SER A 169 32.74 -3.57 11.84
N VAL A 170 31.42 -3.53 11.64
CA VAL A 170 30.64 -4.68 11.16
C VAL A 170 29.58 -4.25 10.15
N ASP A 171 29.17 -5.18 9.30
CA ASP A 171 27.99 -5.04 8.44
C ASP A 171 26.71 -5.28 9.29
N LEU A 172 25.85 -4.26 9.38
CA LEU A 172 24.59 -4.27 10.12
C LEU A 172 23.38 -4.22 9.19
N ILE A 173 22.29 -4.87 9.61
CA ILE A 173 20.95 -4.68 9.06
C ILE A 173 20.05 -4.27 10.22
N TYR A 174 19.41 -3.10 10.13
CA TYR A 174 18.42 -2.69 11.10
C TYR A 174 17.02 -3.09 10.62
N LYS A 175 16.31 -3.88 11.43
CA LYS A 175 14.96 -4.35 11.10
C LYS A 175 14.12 -4.48 12.34
N ASN A 176 12.92 -3.90 12.32
CA ASN A 176 11.95 -3.96 13.42
C ASN A 176 12.55 -3.55 14.80
N GLY A 177 13.34 -2.48 14.84
CA GLY A 177 13.99 -2.06 16.09
C GLY A 177 15.18 -2.92 16.53
N THR A 178 15.59 -3.89 15.71
CA THR A 178 16.62 -4.87 16.04
C THR A 178 17.80 -4.75 15.07
N ASN A 179 19.02 -4.68 15.60
CA ASN A 179 20.25 -4.77 14.81
C ASN A 179 20.61 -6.25 14.57
N TYR A 180 20.69 -6.64 13.31
CA TYR A 180 21.22 -7.92 12.86
C TYR A 180 22.64 -7.71 12.36
N VAL A 181 23.57 -8.49 12.88
CA VAL A 181 25.00 -8.36 12.56
C VAL A 181 25.44 -9.54 11.71
N LYS A 182 26.30 -9.29 10.72
CA LYS A 182 26.93 -10.35 9.94
C LYS A 182 27.82 -11.20 10.83
N LEU A 183 27.43 -12.47 10.99
CA LEU A 183 28.08 -13.43 11.89
C LEU A 183 29.57 -13.63 11.62
N ARG A 184 30.03 -13.47 10.37
CA ARG A 184 31.45 -13.61 10.01
C ARG A 184 32.31 -12.50 10.64
N ASP A 185 31.81 -11.27 10.59
CA ASP A 185 32.51 -10.10 11.14
C ASP A 185 32.61 -10.22 12.67
N LEU A 186 31.53 -10.69 13.32
CA LEU A 186 31.55 -11.00 14.77
C LEU A 186 32.46 -12.17 15.11
N GLY A 187 32.46 -13.22 14.29
CA GLY A 187 33.31 -14.38 14.53
C GLY A 187 34.78 -14.02 14.53
N GLU A 188 35.24 -13.29 13.51
CA GLU A 188 36.63 -12.80 13.44
C GLU A 188 36.99 -11.94 14.66
N ALA A 189 36.10 -11.02 15.05
CA ALA A 189 36.31 -10.15 16.21
C ALA A 189 36.41 -10.90 17.54
N LEU A 190 35.72 -12.04 17.65
CA LEU A 190 35.66 -12.89 18.84
C LEU A 190 36.68 -14.05 18.81
N GLY A 191 37.54 -14.13 17.78
CA GLY A 191 38.52 -15.22 17.63
C GLY A 191 37.91 -16.56 17.22
N TYR A 192 36.83 -16.51 16.43
CA TYR A 192 36.19 -17.68 15.84
C TYR A 192 36.37 -17.68 14.33
N LYS A 193 36.80 -18.83 13.81
CA LYS A 193 36.69 -19.15 12.39
C LYS A 193 35.24 -19.50 12.07
N VAL A 194 34.64 -18.75 11.16
CA VAL A 194 33.25 -18.97 10.72
C VAL A 194 33.21 -19.66 9.36
N SER A 195 32.70 -20.89 9.33
CA SER A 195 32.44 -21.68 8.11
C SER A 195 30.94 -21.97 7.96
N SER A 196 30.56 -22.80 6.99
CA SER A 196 29.15 -23.12 6.74
C SER A 196 28.96 -24.52 6.18
N LYS A 197 27.91 -25.22 6.62
CA LYS A 197 27.40 -26.46 6.01
C LYS A 197 25.99 -26.18 5.48
N GLY A 198 25.90 -25.90 4.17
CA GLY A 198 24.66 -25.40 3.58
C GLY A 198 24.27 -24.03 4.17
N LYS A 199 23.06 -23.91 4.72
CA LYS A 199 22.58 -22.69 5.39
C LYS A 199 22.94 -22.61 6.88
N ILE A 200 23.63 -23.61 7.42
CA ILE A 200 23.99 -23.66 8.84
C ILE A 200 25.40 -23.08 9.01
N PRO A 201 25.56 -21.94 9.70
CA PRO A 201 26.89 -21.44 10.04
C PRO A 201 27.54 -22.31 11.11
N ILE A 202 28.85 -22.48 11.03
CA ILE A 202 29.67 -23.25 11.98
C ILE A 202 30.74 -22.30 12.53
N LEU A 203 30.88 -22.23 13.85
CA LEU A 203 31.90 -21.44 14.52
C LEU A 203 32.90 -22.39 15.20
N GLU A 204 34.18 -22.21 14.90
CA GLU A 204 35.29 -22.97 15.48
C GLU A 204 36.22 -21.97 16.17
N LYS A 205 36.58 -22.23 17.43
CA LYS A 205 37.46 -21.34 18.17
C LYS A 205 38.90 -21.52 17.66
N GLU A 206 39.56 -20.41 17.34
CA GLU A 206 40.99 -20.41 17.03
C GLU A 206 41.85 -20.47 18.30
#